data_AF-A0A5J4QZL3-F1
#
_entry.id   AF-A0A5J4QZL3-F1
#
_cell.length_a   1.000
_cell.length_b   1.000
_cell.length_c   1.000
_cell.angle_alpha   90.00
_cell.angle_beta   90.00
_cell.angle_gamma   90.00
#
_symmetry.space_group_name_H-M   'P 1'
#
loop_
_entity.id
_entity.type
_entity.pdbx_description
1 polymer ?
#
loop_
_entity_poly.entity_id
_entity_poly.type
_entity_poly.pdbx_seq_one_letter_code
_entity_poly.pdbx_strand_id
1 'polypeptide(L)'
;MQRIELNFGDSDVLAISKIWKKVDWERIRITQFVRLQKTIDGIFFAAIEPVHNALPLTISHFRNRFSDQPWLIYDLKRQYGYYYNLQTVTEITFEEKATHLVTGKLDREIADKNEYFFQQLWKGYFKSIAIKERINPKLHRQNMPVRYWKHLTEKK
;
A
#
# COMPACT_ATOMS: atom_id res chain seq x y z
N MET A 1 -35.88 -21.54 5.09
CA MET A 1 -35.70 -20.13 5.46
C MET A 1 -34.50 -19.59 4.70
N GLN A 2 -34.71 -18.73 3.70
CA GLN A 2 -33.60 -18.17 2.92
C GLN A 2 -32.87 -17.14 3.79
N ARG A 3 -31.55 -17.25 3.92
CA ARG A 3 -30.76 -16.29 4.73
C ARG A 3 -30.92 -14.91 4.12
N ILE A 4 -31.53 -13.99 4.87
CA ILE A 4 -31.85 -12.62 4.43
C ILE A 4 -30.58 -11.91 3.92
N GLU A 5 -29.43 -12.21 4.52
CA GLU A 5 -28.10 -11.67 4.20
C GLU A 5 -27.64 -11.90 2.73
N LEU A 6 -28.23 -12.88 2.03
CA LEU A 6 -27.85 -13.23 0.65
C LEU A 6 -28.92 -12.87 -0.38
N ASN A 7 -30.00 -12.18 0.04
CA ASN A 7 -31.04 -11.73 -0.87
C ASN A 7 -30.60 -10.47 -1.62
N PHE A 8 -29.86 -10.62 -2.71
CA PHE A 8 -29.42 -9.48 -3.55
C PHE A 8 -30.54 -8.77 -4.33
N GLY A 9 -31.78 -9.27 -4.26
CA GLY A 9 -32.96 -8.57 -4.76
C GLY A 9 -33.42 -7.43 -3.84
N ASP A 10 -33.02 -7.48 -2.57
CA ASP A 10 -33.20 -6.40 -1.61
C ASP A 10 -32.18 -5.28 -1.86
N SER A 11 -32.66 -4.03 -1.94
CA SER A 11 -31.81 -2.87 -2.22
C SER A 11 -30.74 -2.64 -1.18
N ASP A 12 -31.02 -2.94 0.10
CA ASP A 12 -30.12 -2.68 1.21
C ASP A 12 -28.99 -3.73 1.23
N VAL A 13 -29.34 -4.99 1.03
CA VAL A 13 -28.35 -6.09 0.92
C VAL A 13 -27.43 -5.86 -0.30
N LEU A 14 -28.00 -5.43 -1.43
CA LEU A 14 -27.22 -5.09 -2.62
C LEU A 14 -26.28 -3.91 -2.38
N ALA A 15 -26.73 -2.87 -1.68
CA ALA A 15 -25.92 -1.69 -1.35
C ALA A 15 -24.73 -2.09 -0.46
N ILE A 16 -24.98 -2.86 0.61
CA ILE A 16 -23.93 -3.36 1.51
C ILE A 16 -22.92 -4.22 0.74
N SER A 17 -23.38 -5.14 -0.11
CA SER A 17 -22.49 -5.99 -0.92
C SER A 17 -21.59 -5.17 -1.85
N LYS A 18 -22.12 -4.10 -2.47
CA LYS A 18 -21.34 -3.19 -3.31
C LYS A 18 -20.27 -2.44 -2.50
N ILE A 19 -20.59 -2.00 -1.29
CA ILE A 19 -19.64 -1.32 -0.39
C ILE A 19 -18.54 -2.29 0.04
N TRP A 20 -18.93 -3.47 0.52
CA TRP A 20 -17.98 -4.52 0.93
C TRP A 20 -16.98 -4.85 -0.18
N LYS A 21 -17.47 -5.09 -1.41
CA LYS A 21 -16.60 -5.35 -2.57
C LYS A 21 -15.60 -4.22 -2.76
N LYS A 22 -16.04 -2.95 -2.74
CA LYS A 22 -15.14 -1.81 -2.94
C LYS A 22 -14.03 -1.74 -1.88
N VAL A 23 -14.35 -2.00 -0.61
CA VAL A 23 -13.38 -2.02 0.48
C VAL A 23 -12.41 -3.20 0.35
N ASP A 24 -12.91 -4.40 0.04
CA ASP A 24 -12.09 -5.60 -0.13
C ASP A 24 -11.13 -5.50 -1.33
N TRP A 25 -11.61 -4.96 -2.45
CA TRP A 25 -10.75 -4.64 -3.59
C TRP A 25 -9.64 -3.67 -3.19
N GLU A 26 -9.95 -2.65 -2.39
CA GLU A 26 -8.95 -1.70 -1.92
C GLU A 26 -7.91 -2.37 -1.00
N ARG A 27 -8.35 -3.25 -0.09
CA ARG A 27 -7.45 -4.08 0.74
C ARG A 27 -6.48 -4.89 -0.12
N ILE A 28 -6.97 -5.59 -1.14
CA ILE A 28 -6.13 -6.36 -2.07
C ILE A 28 -5.12 -5.46 -2.78
N ARG A 29 -5.55 -4.27 -3.21
CA ARG A 29 -4.68 -3.31 -3.92
C ARG A 29 -3.58 -2.75 -3.03
N ILE A 30 -3.88 -2.45 -1.76
CA ILE A 30 -2.87 -2.04 -0.78
C ILE A 30 -1.81 -3.15 -0.65
N THR A 31 -2.23 -4.39 -0.43
CA THR A 31 -1.32 -5.54 -0.36
C THR A 31 -0.43 -5.69 -1.60
N GLN A 32 -0.96 -5.44 -2.80
CA GLN A 32 -0.20 -5.57 -4.06
C GLN A 32 0.80 -4.43 -4.32
N PHE A 33 0.43 -3.21 -3.95
CA PHE A 33 1.10 -1.99 -4.44
C PHE A 33 1.85 -1.20 -3.39
N VAL A 34 1.79 -1.59 -2.11
CA VAL A 34 2.68 -1.03 -1.09
C VAL A 34 4.14 -1.23 -1.51
N ARG A 35 4.93 -0.16 -1.37
CA ARG A 35 6.39 -0.17 -1.55
C ARG A 35 7.02 0.38 -0.30
N LEU A 36 7.85 -0.44 0.33
CA LEU A 36 8.60 -0.08 1.51
C LEU A 36 9.92 0.57 1.10
N GLN A 37 10.31 1.61 1.83
CA GLN A 37 11.58 2.32 1.72
C GLN A 37 12.24 2.25 3.10
N LYS A 38 13.53 1.89 3.15
CA LYS A 38 14.24 1.73 4.42
C LYS A 38 14.72 3.10 4.94
N THR A 39 14.41 3.39 6.21
CA THR A 39 14.93 4.57 6.91
C THR A 39 16.32 4.29 7.51
N ILE A 40 17.03 5.35 7.89
CA ILE A 40 18.32 5.28 8.56
C ILE A 40 18.26 4.50 9.89
N ASP A 41 17.11 4.55 10.57
CA ASP A 41 16.84 3.82 11.81
C ASP A 41 16.49 2.34 11.57
N GLY A 42 16.53 1.88 10.31
CA GLY A 42 16.23 0.50 9.94
C GLY A 42 14.74 0.16 9.84
N ILE A 43 13.85 1.15 9.95
CA ILE A 43 12.41 0.97 9.82
C ILE A 43 12.02 1.03 8.35
N PHE A 44 11.16 0.11 7.91
CA PHE A 44 10.63 0.11 6.55
C PHE A 44 9.36 0.94 6.47
N PHE A 45 9.45 2.12 5.86
CA PHE A 45 8.34 3.05 5.70
C PHE A 45 7.61 2.87 4.37
N ALA A 46 6.28 2.90 4.39
CA ALA A 46 5.45 3.03 3.19
C ALA A 46 4.32 4.02 3.40
N ALA A 47 4.10 4.86 2.39
CA ALA A 47 2.95 5.75 2.32
C ALA A 47 1.93 5.22 1.32
N ILE A 48 0.65 5.33 1.68
CA ILE A 48 -0.48 4.96 0.84
C ILE A 48 -1.58 6.02 0.90
N GLU A 49 -2.42 6.07 -0.13
CA GLU A 49 -3.59 6.94 -0.18
C GLU A 49 -4.80 6.17 -0.73
N PRO A 50 -5.33 5.19 0.02
CA PRO A 50 -6.45 4.40 -0.43
C PRO A 50 -7.74 5.23 -0.42
N VAL A 51 -8.60 4.97 -1.40
CA VAL A 51 -9.92 5.59 -1.54
C VAL A 51 -10.78 5.25 -0.33
N HIS A 52 -10.78 3.98 0.08
CA HIS A 52 -11.53 3.45 1.22
C HIS A 52 -10.62 3.14 2.40
N ASN A 53 -11.18 3.15 3.61
CA ASN A 53 -10.42 2.84 4.81
C ASN A 53 -10.17 1.33 4.91
N ALA A 54 -9.15 0.84 4.21
CA ALA A 54 -8.88 -0.58 4.08
C ALA A 54 -7.53 -1.01 4.68
N LEU A 55 -6.70 -0.05 5.10
CA LEU A 55 -5.40 -0.32 5.74
C LEU A 55 -5.51 -1.28 6.95
N PRO A 56 -6.47 -1.13 7.88
CA PRO A 56 -6.56 -2.01 9.06
C PRO A 56 -6.79 -3.48 8.66
N LEU A 57 -7.43 -3.72 7.52
CA LEU A 57 -7.70 -5.05 7.00
C LEU A 57 -6.48 -5.73 6.37
N THR A 58 -5.36 -5.01 6.22
CA THR A 58 -4.12 -5.53 5.61
C THR A 58 -3.03 -5.86 6.64
N ILE A 59 -3.25 -5.53 7.91
CA ILE A 59 -2.22 -5.61 8.95
C ILE A 59 -1.72 -7.04 9.19
N SER A 60 -2.64 -8.01 9.19
CA SER A 60 -2.26 -9.43 9.31
C SER A 60 -1.35 -9.88 8.17
N HIS A 61 -1.58 -9.39 6.94
CA HIS A 61 -0.74 -9.69 5.79
C HIS A 61 0.68 -9.15 6.00
N PHE A 62 0.82 -7.86 6.33
CA PHE A 62 2.14 -7.23 6.48
C PHE A 62 2.92 -7.79 7.67
N ARG A 63 2.26 -8.05 8.80
CA ARG A 63 2.88 -8.68 9.96
C ARG A 63 3.46 -10.05 9.63
N ASN A 64 2.69 -10.89 8.92
CA ASN A 64 3.13 -12.24 8.58
C ASN A 64 4.19 -12.25 7.46
N ARG A 65 4.10 -11.32 6.50
CA ARG A 65 5.00 -11.28 5.34
C ARG A 65 6.34 -10.63 5.63
N PHE A 66 6.37 -9.66 6.54
CA PHE A 66 7.55 -8.88 6.94
C PHE A 66 7.74 -9.01 8.45
N SER A 67 7.81 -10.26 8.93
CA SER A 67 7.87 -10.57 10.35
C SER A 67 9.25 -10.29 10.97
N ASP A 68 10.28 -10.23 10.14
CA ASP A 68 11.71 -10.11 10.46
C ASP A 68 12.22 -8.67 10.43
N GLN A 69 11.40 -7.71 9.99
CA GLN A 69 11.78 -6.31 9.85
C GLN A 69 10.71 -5.36 10.42
N PRO A 70 11.10 -4.32 11.17
CA PRO A 70 10.15 -3.33 11.65
C PRO A 70 9.64 -2.50 10.47
N TRP A 71 8.34 -2.22 10.44
CA TRP A 71 7.74 -1.45 9.35
C TRP A 71 6.70 -0.47 9.85
N LEU A 72 6.52 0.60 9.07
CA LEU A 72 5.51 1.62 9.26
C LEU A 72 4.75 1.84 7.96
N ILE A 73 3.43 1.61 7.96
CA ILE A 73 2.57 1.89 6.82
C ILE A 73 1.59 3.00 7.20
N TYR A 74 1.57 4.08 6.42
CA TYR A 74 0.84 5.30 6.75
C TYR A 74 -0.15 5.70 5.65
N ASP A 75 -1.42 5.92 6.02
CA ASP A 75 -2.45 6.47 5.15
C ASP A 75 -2.35 8.01 5.17
N LEU A 76 -1.81 8.61 4.10
CA LEU A 76 -1.63 10.06 4.01
C LEU A 76 -2.99 10.80 3.97
N LYS A 77 -4.04 10.16 3.46
CA LYS A 77 -5.37 10.77 3.32
C LYS A 77 -6.08 10.87 4.67
N ARG A 78 -5.91 9.85 5.52
CA ARG A 78 -6.56 9.75 6.83
C ARG A 78 -5.65 10.11 8.01
N GLN A 79 -4.36 10.31 7.75
CA GLN A 79 -3.36 10.76 8.72
C GLN A 79 -3.21 9.84 9.93
N TYR A 80 -3.21 8.53 9.65
CA TYR A 80 -2.87 7.51 10.63
C TYR A 80 -2.17 6.35 9.95
N GLY A 81 -1.50 5.51 10.74
CA GLY A 81 -0.80 4.34 10.23
C GLY A 81 -0.63 3.26 11.28
N TYR A 82 0.10 2.23 10.90
CA TYR A 82 0.44 1.12 11.79
C TYR A 82 1.93 0.89 11.81
N TYR A 83 2.48 0.80 13.01
CA TYR A 83 3.88 0.49 13.28
C TYR A 83 4.01 -0.92 13.83
N TYR A 84 4.90 -1.72 13.24
CA TYR A 84 5.26 -3.03 13.72
C TYR A 84 6.69 -3.03 14.27
N ASN A 85 6.83 -3.38 15.53
CA ASN A 85 8.11 -3.39 16.26
C ASN A 85 8.74 -4.79 16.38
N LEU A 86 8.39 -5.73 15.50
CA LEU A 86 8.74 -7.16 15.56
C LEU A 86 7.98 -8.01 16.59
N GLN A 87 7.14 -7.40 17.43
CA GLN A 87 6.34 -8.12 18.42
C GLN A 87 4.85 -7.82 18.23
N THR A 88 4.51 -6.55 18.24
CA THR A 88 3.15 -6.01 18.21
C THR A 88 3.00 -4.99 17.09
N VAL A 89 1.77 -4.85 16.61
CA VAL A 89 1.40 -3.78 15.69
C VAL A 89 0.60 -2.75 16.47
N THR A 90 1.02 -1.49 16.45
CA THR A 90 0.34 -0.37 17.12
C THR A 90 -0.14 0.63 16.09
N GLU A 91 -1.36 1.14 16.26
CA GLU A 91 -1.84 2.29 15.51
C GLU A 91 -1.08 3.54 15.95
N ILE A 92 -0.67 4.36 15.00
CA ILE A 92 0.04 5.61 15.27
C ILE A 92 -0.54 6.77 14.45
N THR A 93 -0.38 7.98 14.99
CA THR A 93 -0.69 9.24 14.34
C THR A 93 0.48 10.19 14.55
N PHE A 94 0.80 11.02 13.55
CA PHE A 94 1.81 12.05 13.72
C PHE A 94 1.14 13.39 14.08
N GLU A 95 1.64 14.04 15.12
CA GLU A 95 1.16 15.37 15.53
C GLU A 95 1.54 16.45 14.52
N GLU A 96 2.73 16.34 13.92
CA GLU A 96 3.24 17.26 12.90
C GLU A 96 3.27 16.64 11.51
N LYS A 97 2.89 17.42 10.50
CA LYS A 97 2.96 17.01 9.09
C LYS A 97 4.39 17.13 8.56
N ALA A 98 5.23 16.14 8.85
CA ALA A 98 6.53 16.05 8.23
C ALA A 98 6.42 15.96 6.68
N THR A 99 7.37 16.53 5.95
CA THR A 99 7.40 16.63 4.47
C THR A 99 7.27 15.28 3.76
N HIS A 100 7.87 14.22 4.32
CA HIS A 100 7.75 12.86 3.80
C HIS A 100 6.34 12.26 3.95
N LEU A 101 5.56 12.71 4.94
CA LEU A 101 4.14 12.35 5.10
C LEU A 101 3.23 13.07 4.10
N VAL A 102 3.71 14.14 3.46
CA VAL A 102 2.97 14.83 2.39
C VAL A 102 3.27 14.20 1.02
N THR A 103 4.52 13.82 0.79
CA THR A 103 4.97 13.31 -0.52
C THR A 103 4.95 11.79 -0.64
N GLY A 104 4.89 11.07 0.48
CA GLY A 104 5.04 9.61 0.55
C GLY A 104 6.44 9.10 0.21
N LYS A 105 7.43 9.99 0.21
CA LYS A 105 8.84 9.70 -0.08
C LYS A 105 9.66 10.02 1.15
N LEU A 106 10.62 9.16 1.47
CA LEU A 106 11.61 9.51 2.47
C LEU A 106 12.49 10.64 1.94
N ASP A 107 12.67 11.67 2.76
CA ASP A 107 13.68 12.69 2.52
C ASP A 107 15.07 12.04 2.59
N ARG A 108 16.05 12.55 1.82
CA ARG A 108 17.38 11.94 1.72
C ARG A 108 18.10 11.81 3.06
N GLU A 109 17.78 12.67 4.00
CA GLU A 109 18.34 12.69 5.34
C GLU A 109 17.82 11.54 6.21
N ILE A 110 16.61 11.05 5.92
CA ILE A 110 15.92 10.00 6.68
C ILE A 110 16.06 8.64 5.98
N ALA A 111 16.30 8.62 4.67
CA ALA A 111 16.52 7.38 3.92
C ALA A 111 17.85 6.70 4.28
N ASP A 112 17.87 5.36 4.31
CA ASP A 112 19.11 4.59 4.43
C ASP A 112 20.06 4.95 3.28
N LYS A 113 21.38 5.00 3.55
CA LYS A 113 22.41 5.36 2.57
C LYS A 113 22.35 4.52 1.29
N ASN A 114 21.93 3.26 1.41
CA ASN A 114 21.82 2.33 0.30
C ASN A 114 20.42 2.26 -0.33
N GLU A 115 19.41 2.92 0.25
CA GLU A 115 18.02 2.86 -0.22
C GLU A 115 17.92 3.29 -1.69
N TYR A 116 18.59 4.38 -2.07
CA TYR A 116 18.59 4.85 -3.46
C TYR A 116 19.23 3.82 -4.41
N PHE A 117 20.30 3.15 -3.98
CA PHE A 117 20.95 2.10 -4.77
C PHE A 117 19.99 0.92 -4.98
N PHE A 118 19.27 0.48 -3.94
CA PHE A 118 18.24 -0.56 -4.06
C PHE A 118 17.11 -0.17 -5.01
N GLN A 119 16.68 1.10 -4.98
CA GLN A 119 15.68 1.59 -5.93
C GLN A 119 16.17 1.52 -7.38
N GLN A 120 17.45 1.80 -7.64
CA GLN A 120 18.03 1.66 -8.99
C GLN A 120 18.12 0.20 -9.42
N LEU A 121 18.54 -0.71 -8.53
CA LEU A 121 18.54 -2.15 -8.79
C LEU A 121 17.13 -2.64 -9.15
N TRP A 122 16.11 -2.21 -8.38
CA TRP A 122 14.72 -2.55 -8.67
C TRP A 122 14.27 -2.05 -10.03
N LYS A 123 14.57 -0.80 -10.39
CA LYS A 123 14.25 -0.24 -11.72
C LYS A 123 14.95 -1.01 -12.84
N GLY A 124 16.22 -1.35 -12.65
CA GLY A 124 16.99 -2.16 -13.60
C GLY A 124 16.37 -3.54 -13.82
N TYR A 125 16.06 -4.24 -12.72
CA TYR A 125 15.37 -5.53 -12.74
C TYR A 125 14.01 -5.44 -13.43
N PHE A 126 13.16 -4.49 -13.02
CA PHE A 126 11.83 -4.30 -13.59
C PHE A 126 11.87 -4.09 -15.11
N LYS A 127 12.85 -3.33 -15.60
CA LYS A 127 13.05 -3.08 -17.03
C LYS A 127 13.59 -4.30 -17.77
N SER A 128 14.48 -5.08 -17.16
CA SER A 128 15.13 -6.22 -17.82
C SER A 128 14.20 -7.41 -18.00
N ILE A 129 13.29 -7.65 -17.05
CA ILE A 129 12.31 -8.75 -17.14
C ILE A 129 11.12 -8.42 -18.05
N ALA A 130 10.93 -7.16 -18.41
CA ALA A 130 9.77 -6.72 -19.18
C ALA A 130 9.86 -7.17 -20.64
N ILE A 131 8.88 -7.96 -21.07
CA ILE A 131 8.74 -8.40 -22.47
C ILE A 131 8.08 -7.26 -23.26
N LYS A 132 8.83 -6.61 -24.15
CA LYS A 132 8.42 -5.40 -24.86
C LYS A 132 7.19 -5.64 -25.74
N GLU A 133 7.12 -6.80 -26.37
CA GLU A 133 6.05 -7.21 -27.29
C GLU A 133 4.72 -7.43 -26.56
N ARG A 134 4.75 -7.65 -25.23
CA ARG A 134 3.56 -7.86 -24.39
C ARG A 134 3.06 -6.57 -23.73
N ILE A 135 3.67 -5.42 -24.04
CA ILE A 135 3.26 -4.15 -23.44
C ILE A 135 1.87 -3.76 -23.95
N ASN A 136 0.88 -3.79 -23.06
CA ASN A 136 -0.46 -3.29 -23.30
C ASN A 136 -0.80 -2.19 -22.27
N PRO A 137 -0.65 -0.90 -22.62
CA PRO A 137 -0.87 0.20 -21.68
C PRO A 137 -2.31 0.27 -21.13
N LYS A 138 -3.30 -0.13 -21.93
CA LYS A 138 -4.71 -0.12 -21.51
C LYS A 138 -4.96 -1.16 -20.43
N LEU A 139 -4.53 -2.40 -20.68
CA LEU A 139 -4.64 -3.49 -19.69
C LEU A 139 -3.82 -3.19 -18.44
N HIS A 140 -2.62 -2.61 -18.61
CA HIS A 140 -1.77 -2.22 -17.50
C HIS A 140 -2.46 -1.22 -16.57
N ARG A 141 -3.17 -0.20 -17.11
CA ARG A 141 -3.94 0.75 -16.29
C ARG A 141 -5.16 0.13 -15.61
N GLN A 142 -5.77 -0.89 -16.21
CA GLN A 142 -6.88 -1.65 -15.58
C GLN A 142 -6.36 -2.50 -14.41
N ASN A 143 -5.25 -3.20 -14.63
CA ASN A 143 -4.64 -4.09 -13.63
C ASN A 143 -3.88 -3.33 -12.55
N MET A 144 -3.31 -2.16 -12.85
CA MET A 144 -2.58 -1.31 -11.93
C MET A 144 -3.08 0.14 -12.10
N PRO A 145 -4.14 0.53 -11.37
CA PRO A 145 -4.72 1.86 -11.47
C PRO A 145 -3.67 2.96 -11.25
N VAL A 146 -3.70 3.98 -12.10
CA VAL A 146 -2.69 5.07 -12.14
C VAL A 146 -2.54 5.80 -10.80
N ARG A 147 -3.61 5.86 -9.99
CA ARG A 147 -3.57 6.49 -8.66
C ARG A 147 -2.50 5.92 -7.72
N TYR A 148 -2.10 4.66 -7.91
CA TYR A 148 -1.06 4.01 -7.10
C TYR A 148 0.36 4.34 -7.59
N TRP A 149 0.52 4.78 -8.85
CA TRP A 149 1.83 4.89 -9.49
C TRP A 149 2.75 5.91 -8.81
N LYS A 150 2.19 6.95 -8.17
CA LYS A 150 2.98 7.93 -7.39
C LYS A 150 3.80 7.30 -6.27
N HIS A 151 3.34 6.17 -5.73
CA HIS A 151 4.00 5.43 -4.64
C HIS A 151 4.88 4.27 -5.14
N LEU A 152 4.84 3.95 -6.44
CA LEU A 152 5.59 2.84 -7.03
C LEU A 152 6.99 3.27 -7.48
N THR A 153 8.03 2.61 -6.99
CA THR A 153 9.42 2.90 -7.38
C THR A 153 9.67 2.70 -8.87
N GLU A 154 9.04 1.69 -9.48
CA GLU A 154 9.18 1.35 -10.92
C GLU A 154 8.42 2.29 -11.88
N LYS A 155 7.53 3.13 -11.36
CA LYS A 155 6.76 4.10 -12.18
C LYS A 155 7.30 5.53 -12.09
N LYS A 156 8.39 5.71 -11.36
CA LYS A 156 9.10 6.99 -11.19
C LYS A 156 10.22 7.14 -12.19
#